data_AF-A0A7V4MK06-F1
#
_entry.id   AF-A0A7V4MK06-F1
#
_cell.length_a   1.000
_cell.length_b   1.000
_cell.length_c   1.000
_cell.angle_alpha   90.00
_cell.angle_beta   90.00
_cell.angle_gamma   90.00
#
_symmetry.space_group_name_H-M   'P 1'
#
loop_
_entity.id
_entity.type
_entity.pdbx_description
1 polymer ?
#
loop_
_entity_poly.entity_id
_entity_poly.type
_entity_poly.pdbx_seq_one_letter_code
_entity_poly.pdbx_strand_id
1 'polypeptide(L)'
;MAVSISPGAPIGSILPGVAEETGLSTSTSVIQGGADAFLGVLGLGVVKPGDFALITGSSHVMLGNSDREVNKRGIFGSYPDAVVEGLFTVEGAQISTGSVLKWFKDQFICGE
;
A
#
# COMPACT_ATOMS: atom_id res chain seq x y z
N MET A 1 18.47 -16.89 -4.27
CA MET A 1 18.35 -15.44 -3.97
C MET A 1 16.98 -14.99 -4.41
N ALA A 2 16.24 -14.26 -3.57
CA ALA A 2 15.04 -13.57 -4.03
C ALA A 2 15.48 -12.30 -4.77
N VAL A 3 14.88 -12.03 -5.93
CA VAL A 3 15.07 -10.78 -6.68
C VAL A 3 13.88 -9.88 -6.35
N SER A 4 14.15 -8.66 -5.89
CA SER A 4 13.09 -7.66 -5.72
C SER A 4 12.71 -7.10 -7.09
N ILE A 5 11.41 -7.03 -7.38
CA ILE A 5 10.85 -6.49 -8.62
C ILE A 5 9.94 -5.33 -8.23
N SER A 6 10.10 -4.17 -8.88
CA SER A 6 9.29 -2.99 -8.59
C SER A 6 7.82 -3.22 -8.98
N PRO A 7 6.85 -2.70 -8.20
CA PRO A 7 5.45 -2.70 -8.60
C PRO A 7 5.25 -2.07 -9.98
N GLY A 8 4.38 -2.66 -10.78
CA GLY A 8 4.14 -2.20 -12.15
C GLY A 8 5.05 -2.84 -13.21
N ALA A 9 6.12 -3.53 -12.82
CA ALA A 9 6.96 -4.28 -13.77
C ALA A 9 6.29 -5.59 -14.22
N PRO A 10 6.41 -5.99 -15.50
CA PRO A 10 5.89 -7.27 -15.97
C PRO A 10 6.68 -8.45 -15.37
N ILE A 11 5.97 -9.47 -14.88
CA ILE A 11 6.58 -10.69 -14.31
C ILE A 11 6.32 -11.94 -15.15
N GLY A 12 5.53 -11.81 -16.22
CA GLY A 12 5.27 -12.89 -17.17
C GLY A 12 3.88 -12.79 -17.77
N SER A 13 3.40 -13.93 -18.25
CA SER A 13 2.03 -14.11 -18.73
C SER A 13 1.29 -15.09 -17.83
N ILE A 14 -0.04 -15.00 -17.84
CA ILE A 14 -0.90 -15.92 -17.11
C ILE A 14 -0.62 -17.37 -17.54
N LEU A 15 -0.65 -18.30 -16.59
CA LEU A 15 -0.49 -19.72 -16.89
C LEU A 15 -1.73 -20.25 -17.62
N PRO A 16 -1.60 -21.17 -18.59
CA PRO A 16 -2.74 -21.69 -19.35
C PRO A 16 -3.90 -22.23 -18.48
N GLY A 17 -3.60 -22.97 -17.42
CA GLY A 17 -4.64 -23.48 -16.51
C GLY A 17 -5.37 -22.37 -15.74
N VAL A 18 -4.65 -21.33 -15.32
CA VAL A 18 -5.27 -20.17 -14.63
C VAL A 18 -6.10 -19.34 -15.61
N ALA A 19 -5.67 -19.24 -16.87
CA ALA A 19 -6.43 -18.59 -17.93
C ALA A 19 -7.77 -19.31 -18.17
N GLU A 20 -7.78 -20.64 -18.19
CA GLU A 20 -9.00 -21.45 -18.28
C GLU A 20 -9.93 -21.24 -17.07
N GLU A 21 -9.40 -21.27 -15.84
CA GLU A 21 -10.17 -21.08 -14.61
C GLU A 21 -10.78 -19.67 -14.48
N THR A 22 -10.07 -18.65 -14.94
CA THR A 22 -10.48 -17.24 -14.80
C THR A 22 -11.22 -16.68 -16.02
N GLY A 23 -11.18 -17.39 -17.16
CA GLY A 23 -11.71 -16.92 -18.45
C GLY A 23 -10.87 -15.84 -19.13
N LEU A 24 -9.64 -15.61 -18.67
CA LEU A 24 -8.71 -14.65 -19.27
C LEU A 24 -7.98 -15.25 -20.48
N SER A 25 -7.49 -14.39 -21.39
CA SER A 25 -6.66 -14.85 -22.52
C SER A 25 -5.31 -15.36 -22.03
N THR A 26 -4.74 -16.39 -22.65
CA THR A 26 -3.36 -16.84 -22.40
C THR A 26 -2.31 -15.78 -22.78
N SER A 27 -2.69 -14.76 -23.55
CA SER A 27 -1.86 -13.58 -23.83
C SER A 27 -1.88 -12.52 -22.72
N THR A 28 -2.63 -12.72 -21.63
CA THR A 28 -2.76 -11.73 -20.55
C THR A 28 -1.45 -11.61 -19.78
N SER A 29 -0.92 -10.39 -19.71
CA SER A 29 0.28 -10.09 -18.91
C SER A 29 -0.03 -10.11 -17.41
N VAL A 30 0.91 -10.61 -16.63
CA VAL A 30 0.91 -10.55 -15.17
C VAL A 30 1.93 -9.51 -14.74
N ILE A 31 1.49 -8.58 -13.91
CA ILE A 31 2.28 -7.43 -13.45
C ILE A 31 2.57 -7.60 -11.95
N GLN A 32 3.77 -7.22 -11.53
CA GLN A 32 4.16 -7.19 -10.13
C GLN A 32 3.22 -6.27 -9.35
N GLY A 33 2.54 -6.86 -8.36
CA GLY A 33 1.68 -6.14 -7.43
C GLY A 33 2.47 -5.44 -6.33
N GLY A 34 1.75 -4.94 -5.33
CA GLY A 34 2.29 -4.25 -4.16
C GLY A 34 1.32 -4.34 -2.98
N ALA A 35 1.73 -3.81 -1.85
CA ALA A 35 0.86 -3.71 -0.67
C ALA A 35 -0.31 -2.75 -0.94
N ASP A 36 -1.46 -3.02 -0.34
CA ASP A 36 -2.71 -2.31 -0.58
C ASP A 36 -2.61 -0.79 -0.33
N ALA A 37 -2.14 -0.37 0.85
CA ALA A 37 -1.99 1.04 1.21
C ALA A 37 -0.94 1.73 0.32
N PHE A 38 0.12 1.01 -0.05
CA PHE A 38 1.20 1.49 -0.91
C PHE A 38 0.69 1.73 -2.34
N LEU A 39 -0.11 0.82 -2.90
CA LEU A 39 -0.74 1.05 -4.21
C LEU A 39 -1.90 2.05 -4.11
N GLY A 40 -2.56 2.15 -2.96
CA GLY A 40 -3.62 3.12 -2.68
C GLY A 40 -3.13 4.55 -2.85
N VAL A 41 -1.88 4.86 -2.48
CA VAL A 41 -1.34 6.22 -2.66
C VAL A 41 -1.18 6.61 -4.14
N LEU A 42 -0.95 5.65 -5.05
CA LEU A 42 -0.98 5.91 -6.50
C LEU A 42 -2.36 6.39 -6.95
N GLY A 43 -3.42 5.74 -6.46
CA GLY A 43 -4.81 6.12 -6.74
C GLY A 43 -5.18 7.50 -6.19
N LEU A 44 -4.47 7.97 -5.16
CA LEU A 44 -4.60 9.32 -4.60
C LEU A 44 -3.74 10.38 -5.31
N GLY A 45 -2.90 9.98 -6.27
CA GLY A 45 -1.97 10.89 -6.96
C GLY A 45 -0.79 11.32 -6.09
N VAL A 46 -0.51 10.62 -4.98
CA VAL A 46 0.59 10.87 -4.06
C VAL A 46 1.84 10.18 -4.62
N VAL A 47 2.51 10.85 -5.55
CA VAL A 47 3.58 10.26 -6.38
C VAL A 47 4.83 11.13 -6.52
N LYS A 48 4.86 12.31 -5.89
CA LYS A 48 6.01 13.24 -5.91
C LYS A 48 6.67 13.31 -4.54
N PRO A 49 7.96 13.69 -4.47
CA PRO A 49 8.63 14.00 -3.21
C PRO A 49 7.84 15.05 -2.42
N GLY A 50 7.62 14.79 -1.13
CA GLY A 50 6.85 15.65 -0.24
C GLY A 50 5.34 15.40 -0.26
N ASP A 51 4.82 14.63 -1.21
CA ASP A 51 3.42 14.19 -1.17
C ASP A 51 3.20 13.25 0.02
N PHE A 52 2.02 13.34 0.62
CA PHE A 52 1.65 12.56 1.79
C PHE A 52 0.18 12.15 1.73
N ALA A 53 -0.09 10.89 2.07
CA ALA A 53 -1.41 10.32 2.20
C ALA A 53 -1.70 9.95 3.66
N LEU A 54 -2.90 10.28 4.11
CA LEU A 54 -3.51 9.72 5.31
C LEU A 54 -4.67 8.81 4.88
N ILE A 55 -4.49 7.50 5.05
CA ILE A 55 -5.52 6.50 4.74
C ILE A 55 -6.25 6.18 6.04
N THR A 56 -7.57 6.42 6.06
CA THR A 56 -8.40 6.34 7.26
C THR A 56 -9.33 5.13 7.25
N GLY A 57 -9.37 4.39 8.36
CA GLY A 57 -10.29 3.28 8.57
C GLY A 57 -10.28 2.85 10.03
N SER A 58 -10.34 1.54 10.28
CA SER A 58 -10.16 0.96 11.62
C SER A 58 -8.87 1.45 12.30
N SER A 59 -7.81 1.61 11.49
CA SER A 59 -6.53 2.24 11.80
C SER A 59 -6.27 3.42 10.84
N HIS A 60 -5.22 4.20 11.11
CA HIS A 60 -4.64 5.10 10.11
C HIS A 60 -3.32 4.54 9.59
N VAL A 61 -3.16 4.56 8.27
CA VAL A 61 -1.86 4.38 7.61
C VAL A 61 -1.45 5.72 7.02
N MET A 62 -0.22 6.11 7.30
CA MET A 62 0.38 7.37 6.87
C MET A 62 1.56 7.04 5.96
N LEU A 63 1.48 7.48 4.71
CA LEU A 63 2.50 7.20 3.69
C LEU A 63 2.92 8.51 3.05
N GLY A 64 4.23 8.76 3.04
CA GLY A 64 4.81 9.90 2.33
C GLY A 64 5.87 9.44 1.34
N ASN A 65 6.14 10.24 0.31
CA ASN A 65 7.26 10.00 -0.59
C ASN A 65 8.39 10.98 -0.32
N SER A 66 9.62 10.49 -0.20
CA SER A 66 10.82 11.31 -0.04
C SER A 66 11.83 11.00 -1.14
N ASP A 67 12.58 12.02 -1.54
CA ASP A 67 13.75 11.92 -2.46
C ASP A 67 15.03 11.42 -1.76
N ARG A 68 14.93 11.08 -0.48
CA ARG A 68 16.02 10.63 0.37
C ARG A 68 15.49 9.68 1.43
N GLU A 69 16.37 8.84 1.95
CA GLU A 69 16.04 7.93 3.03
C GLU A 69 15.68 8.69 4.34
N VAL A 70 14.61 8.26 5.01
CA VAL A 70 14.12 8.86 6.26
C VAL A 70 13.91 7.77 7.32
N ASN A 71 14.86 7.63 8.24
CA ASN A 71 14.73 6.73 9.39
C ASN A 71 14.75 7.54 10.69
N LYS A 72 13.64 7.51 11.44
CA LYS A 72 13.52 8.17 12.75
C LYS A 72 12.65 7.34 13.68
N ARG A 73 12.82 7.51 14.99
CA ARG A 73 11.94 6.91 15.99
C ARG A 73 10.48 7.26 15.70
N GLY A 74 9.62 6.25 15.62
CA GLY A 74 8.19 6.41 15.34
C GLY A 74 7.81 6.33 13.86
N ILE A 75 8.78 6.24 12.95
CA ILE A 75 8.59 5.89 11.55
C ILE A 75 8.91 4.39 11.41
N PHE A 76 8.09 3.65 10.67
CA PHE A 76 8.28 2.21 10.50
C PHE A 76 9.46 1.89 9.58
N GLY A 77 9.63 2.68 8.52
CA GLY A 77 10.78 2.59 7.65
C GLY A 77 10.68 3.53 6.45
N SER A 78 11.77 3.56 5.69
CA SER A 78 11.83 4.12 4.34
C SER A 78 12.11 2.99 3.35
N TYR A 79 11.19 2.77 2.43
CA TYR A 79 11.24 1.67 1.47
C TYR A 79 11.58 2.22 0.08
N PRO A 80 12.78 1.94 -0.46
CA PRO A 80 13.15 2.41 -1.80
C PRO A 80 12.32 1.69 -2.85
N ASP A 81 11.87 2.43 -3.87
CA ASP A 81 11.16 1.91 -5.05
C ASP A 81 9.87 1.13 -4.75
N ALA A 82 9.32 1.29 -3.54
CA ALA A 82 8.18 0.51 -3.07
C ALA A 82 6.84 0.94 -3.70
N VAL A 83 6.78 2.15 -4.26
CA VAL A 83 5.61 2.71 -4.94
C VAL A 83 6.02 3.42 -6.22
N VAL A 84 6.95 4.36 -6.11
CA VAL A 84 7.48 5.16 -7.23
C VAL A 84 8.98 4.91 -7.32
N GLU A 85 9.44 4.54 -8.51
CA GLU A 85 10.86 4.35 -8.80
C GLU A 85 11.65 5.64 -8.53
N GLY A 86 12.80 5.51 -7.88
CA GLY A 86 13.68 6.59 -7.47
C GLY A 86 13.29 7.29 -6.17
N LEU A 87 12.17 6.92 -5.54
CA LEU A 87 11.70 7.51 -4.28
C LEU A 87 11.71 6.51 -3.12
N PHE A 88 11.73 7.06 -1.91
CA PHE A 88 11.57 6.32 -0.66
C PHE A 88 10.14 6.53 -0.15
N THR A 89 9.36 5.46 -0.09
CA THR A 89 8.06 5.48 0.58
C THR A 89 8.29 5.36 2.09
N VAL A 90 7.86 6.38 2.82
CA VAL A 90 8.02 6.50 4.27
C VAL A 90 6.70 6.15 4.93
N GLU A 91 6.72 5.19 5.86
CA GLU A 91 5.50 4.70 6.52
C GLU A 91 5.45 5.02 8.00
N GLY A 92 4.26 5.40 8.46
CA GLY A 92 3.87 5.34 9.87
C GLY A 92 2.40 4.91 10.00
N ALA A 93 1.99 4.52 11.20
CA ALA A 93 0.61 4.12 11.43
C ALA A 93 0.10 4.46 12.83
N GLN A 94 -1.22 4.56 12.95
CA GLN A 94 -1.93 4.57 14.22
C GLN A 94 -2.86 3.36 14.28
N ILE A 95 -2.59 2.44 15.21
CA ILE A 95 -3.16 1.08 15.21
C ILE A 95 -4.67 1.05 15.49
N SER A 96 -5.20 1.99 16.27
CA SER A 96 -6.62 2.04 16.63
C SER A 96 -7.14 3.47 16.55
N THR A 97 -7.94 3.76 15.52
CA THR A 97 -8.48 5.10 15.26
C THR A 97 -10.00 5.01 15.02
N GLY A 98 -10.44 4.50 13.87
CA GLY A 98 -11.85 4.19 13.65
C GLY A 98 -12.35 3.12 14.61
N SER A 99 -11.50 2.15 14.98
CA SER A 99 -11.85 1.09 15.92
C SER A 99 -12.18 1.62 17.32
N VAL A 100 -11.41 2.58 17.85
CA VAL A 100 -11.68 3.16 19.17
C VAL A 100 -12.95 4.03 19.14
N LEU A 101 -13.20 4.75 18.04
CA LEU A 101 -14.44 5.50 17.87
C LEU A 101 -15.66 4.58 17.78
N LYS A 102 -15.54 3.49 17.01
CA LYS A 102 -16.58 2.47 16.90
C LYS A 102 -16.86 1.83 18.26
N TRP A 103 -15.83 1.41 18.98
CA TRP A 103 -15.95 0.86 20.34
C TRP A 103 -16.68 1.83 21.27
N PHE A 104 -16.26 3.11 21.29
CA PHE A 104 -16.90 4.09 22.16
C PHE A 104 -18.38 4.27 21.85
N LYS A 105 -18.72 4.40 20.56
CA LYS A 105 -20.12 4.49 20.11
C LYS A 105 -20.92 3.25 20.54
N ASP A 106 -20.38 2.07 20.31
CA ASP A 106 -21.08 0.80 20.58
C ASP A 106 -21.25 0.55 22.09
N GLN A 107 -20.33 1.02 22.95
CA GLN A 107 -20.39 0.79 24.40
C GLN A 107 -21.14 1.86 25.19
N PHE A 108 -21.15 3.12 24.73
CA PHE A 108 -21.63 4.24 25.54
C PHE A 108 -22.70 5.10 24.88
N ILE A 109 -22.92 4.96 23.57
CA ILE A 109 -23.91 5.77 22.83
C ILE A 109 -25.07 4.91 22.33
N CYS A 110 -24.78 3.73 21.79
CA CYS A 110 -25.77 2.84 21.18
C CYS A 110 -25.99 1.53 21.96
N GLY A 111 -25.30 1.34 23.10
CA GLY A 111 -25.53 0.19 23.97
C GLY A 111 -26.80 0.38 24.81
N GLU A 112 -27.50 -0.73 25.11
CA GLU A 112 -28.53 -0.79 26.16
C GLU A 112 -27.97 -0.41 27.53
#